data_AF-A0A0C7R3A1-F1
#
_entry.id   AF-A0A0C7R3A1-F1
#
_cell.length_a   1.000
_cell.length_b   1.000
_cell.length_c   1.000
_cell.angle_alpha   90.00
_cell.angle_beta   90.00
_cell.angle_gamma   90.00
#
_symmetry.space_group_name_H-M   'P 1'
#
loop_
_entity.id
_entity.type
_entity.pdbx_description
1 polymer ?
#
loop_
_entity_poly.entity_id
_entity_poly.type
_entity_poly.pdbx_seq_one_letter_code
_entity_poly.pdbx_strand_id
1 'polypeptide(L)'
;MIFNKKDCISDIVTAGMPTVAVRFPKSEIARVIIKESGTLLVAPSANLSGKPSTTSAQHCYNDLNGKIPCILDGGSSSIGLESTIIDMSVNPPILLRPGAVSIEEICNVIPNLIYKKELLSIENSDIPKAPGMKYRHYAPDIPVTLVEGEYIKTSKWISENTNENDVVICFQEFLNNFNNHKHVYSLGSFRILNIAAQNIFNLLRECDKLVNINHIYIQAPKNEGLGNSIINRLEKASSRNIIHI
;
A
#
# COMPACT_ATOMS: atom_id res chain seq x y z
N MET A 1 -3.41 9.79 -12.18
CA MET A 1 -2.65 9.92 -13.44
C MET A 1 -1.71 11.11 -13.32
N ILE A 2 -0.57 11.08 -14.00
CA ILE A 2 0.39 12.19 -14.05
C ILE A 2 0.31 12.87 -15.41
N PHE A 3 0.27 14.20 -15.41
CA PHE A 3 0.23 15.04 -16.61
C PHE A 3 1.26 16.17 -16.50
N ASN A 4 1.56 16.85 -17.61
CA ASN A 4 2.29 18.12 -17.56
C ASN A 4 1.48 19.14 -16.74
N LYS A 5 2.12 19.81 -15.78
CA LYS A 5 1.46 20.81 -14.95
C LYS A 5 1.21 22.08 -15.76
N LYS A 6 0.15 22.81 -15.38
CA LYS A 6 -0.08 24.20 -15.83
C LYS A 6 0.53 25.17 -14.83
N ASP A 7 0.76 26.40 -15.26
CA ASP A 7 1.35 27.46 -14.41
C ASP A 7 0.50 27.81 -13.19
N CYS A 8 -0.81 27.51 -13.22
CA CYS A 8 -1.69 27.67 -12.07
C CYS A 8 -1.44 26.66 -10.94
N ILE A 9 -0.61 25.63 -11.15
CA ILE A 9 -0.26 24.65 -10.14
C ILE A 9 1.06 25.07 -9.46
N SER A 10 0.97 25.36 -8.16
CA SER A 10 2.12 25.73 -7.33
C SER A 10 3.18 24.63 -7.28
N ASP A 11 4.46 25.03 -7.29
CA ASP A 11 5.61 24.12 -7.13
C ASP A 11 5.63 23.39 -5.80
N ILE A 12 4.96 23.92 -4.76
CA ILE A 12 4.82 23.24 -3.47
C ILE A 12 4.05 21.91 -3.66
N VAL A 13 3.09 21.88 -4.59
CA VAL A 13 2.28 20.69 -4.87
C VAL A 13 3.08 19.65 -5.63
N THR A 14 3.96 20.07 -6.54
CA THR A 14 4.71 19.19 -7.44
C THR A 14 6.14 18.94 -6.99
N ALA A 15 6.56 19.48 -5.84
CA ALA A 15 7.96 19.53 -5.42
C ALA A 15 8.90 20.07 -6.51
N GLY A 16 8.44 21.10 -7.25
CA GLY A 16 9.17 21.70 -8.37
C GLY A 16 9.20 20.86 -9.66
N MET A 17 8.53 19.70 -9.70
CA MET A 17 8.46 18.89 -10.92
C MET A 17 7.59 19.56 -12.00
N PRO A 18 7.88 19.33 -13.30
CA PRO A 18 7.08 19.85 -14.42
C PRO A 18 5.75 19.10 -14.61
N THR A 19 5.49 18.09 -13.78
CA THR A 19 4.30 17.24 -13.86
C THR A 19 3.48 17.31 -12.57
N VAL A 20 2.19 17.00 -12.69
CA VAL A 20 1.23 16.98 -11.58
C VAL A 20 0.44 15.68 -11.58
N ALA A 21 0.28 15.09 -10.40
CA ALA A 21 -0.56 13.91 -10.20
C ALA A 21 -2.00 14.32 -9.87
N VAL A 22 -2.95 13.91 -10.70
CA VAL A 22 -4.38 14.21 -10.55
C VAL A 22 -5.19 12.92 -10.39
N ARG A 23 -6.20 12.95 -9.54
CA ARG A 23 -7.19 11.89 -9.37
C ARG A 23 -8.58 12.48 -9.15
N PHE A 24 -9.61 11.74 -9.53
CA PHE A 24 -10.99 12.03 -9.16
C PHE A 24 -11.51 10.91 -8.25
N PRO A 25 -11.68 11.16 -6.93
CA PRO A 25 -11.98 10.09 -5.99
C PRO A 25 -13.38 9.50 -6.25
N LYS A 26 -13.55 8.19 -6.01
CA LYS A 26 -14.86 7.52 -6.08
C LYS A 26 -15.75 7.85 -4.86
N SER A 27 -15.15 8.14 -3.72
CA SER A 27 -15.85 8.45 -2.46
C SER A 27 -16.76 9.68 -2.61
N GLU A 28 -18.04 9.51 -2.27
CA GLU A 28 -19.03 10.59 -2.27
C GLU A 28 -18.67 11.67 -1.26
N ILE A 29 -18.25 11.29 -0.06
CA ILE A 29 -17.78 12.21 0.98
C ILE A 29 -16.64 13.08 0.45
N ALA A 30 -15.63 12.49 -0.18
CA ALA A 30 -14.51 13.25 -0.75
C ALA A 30 -14.96 14.20 -1.87
N ARG A 31 -15.92 13.78 -2.70
CA ARG A 31 -16.48 14.62 -3.77
C ARG A 31 -17.27 15.81 -3.22
N VAL A 32 -18.06 15.60 -2.17
CA VAL A 32 -18.77 16.68 -1.48
C VAL A 32 -17.77 17.69 -0.93
N ILE A 33 -16.71 17.24 -0.26
CA ILE A 33 -15.68 18.16 0.27
C ILE A 33 -15.02 18.96 -0.86
N ILE A 34 -14.63 18.33 -1.97
CA ILE A 34 -14.03 19.03 -3.13
C ILE A 34 -15.00 20.04 -3.73
N LYS A 35 -16.29 19.71 -3.79
CA LYS A 35 -17.31 20.62 -4.33
C LYS A 35 -17.51 21.82 -3.41
N GLU A 36 -17.71 21.57 -2.12
CA GLU A 36 -17.99 22.62 -1.13
C GLU A 36 -16.75 23.48 -0.82
N SER A 37 -15.54 22.95 -1.01
CA SER A 37 -14.31 23.74 -0.85
C SER A 37 -14.12 24.79 -1.95
N GLY A 38 -14.78 24.64 -3.10
CA GLY A 38 -14.65 25.53 -4.25
C GLY A 38 -13.23 25.56 -4.87
N THR A 39 -12.36 24.61 -4.53
CA THR A 39 -10.96 24.59 -4.97
C THR A 39 -10.40 23.18 -5.14
N LEU A 40 -9.25 23.06 -5.78
CA LEU A 40 -8.50 21.81 -5.89
C LEU A 40 -7.92 21.42 -4.53
N LEU A 41 -8.06 20.16 -4.14
CA LEU A 41 -7.51 19.64 -2.89
C LEU A 41 -6.23 18.84 -3.14
N VAL A 42 -5.18 19.22 -2.42
CA VAL A 42 -3.93 18.48 -2.36
C VAL A 42 -3.96 17.59 -1.12
N ALA A 43 -3.95 16.28 -1.32
CA ALA A 43 -4.14 15.32 -0.23
C ALA A 43 -3.23 14.09 -0.40
N PRO A 44 -2.08 14.02 0.31
CA PRO A 44 -1.37 12.76 0.51
C PRO A 44 -2.15 11.83 1.46
N SER A 45 -1.58 10.67 1.80
CA SER A 45 -2.16 9.80 2.83
C SER A 45 -2.10 10.47 4.21
N ALA A 46 -3.14 10.29 5.03
CA ALA A 46 -3.32 10.98 6.31
C ALA A 46 -2.59 10.31 7.48
N ASN A 47 -1.39 9.77 7.23
CA ASN A 47 -0.52 9.15 8.22
C ASN A 47 0.72 9.99 8.50
N LEU A 48 1.37 9.75 9.64
CA LEU A 48 2.74 10.23 9.83
C LEU A 48 3.67 9.58 8.80
N SER A 49 4.58 10.39 8.25
CA SER A 49 5.54 9.93 7.24
C SER A 49 6.27 8.66 7.69
N GLY A 50 6.28 7.66 6.82
CA GLY A 50 6.90 6.35 7.05
C GLY A 50 5.96 5.26 7.55
N LYS A 51 4.95 5.62 8.36
CA LYS A 51 3.98 4.67 8.92
C LYS A 51 3.10 3.99 7.86
N PRO A 52 2.48 2.84 8.16
CA PRO A 52 1.41 2.26 7.35
C PRO A 52 0.34 3.29 7.00
N SER A 53 -0.29 3.19 5.82
CA SER A 53 -1.33 4.13 5.44
C SER A 53 -2.55 4.08 6.38
N THR A 54 -3.26 5.19 6.51
CA THR A 54 -4.52 5.25 7.26
C THR A 54 -5.67 4.70 6.42
N THR A 55 -6.43 3.76 6.99
CA THR A 55 -7.62 3.17 6.37
C THR A 55 -8.88 3.39 7.19
N SER A 56 -8.78 4.03 8.36
CA SER A 56 -9.88 4.39 9.24
C SER A 56 -9.62 5.76 9.90
N ALA A 57 -10.67 6.41 10.39
CA ALA A 57 -10.53 7.65 11.16
C ALA A 57 -9.70 7.46 12.44
N GLN A 58 -9.79 6.28 13.08
CA GLN A 58 -8.98 5.95 14.25
C GLN A 58 -7.48 5.94 13.91
N HIS A 59 -7.07 5.47 12.73
CA HIS A 59 -5.67 5.56 12.31
C HIS A 59 -5.23 7.01 12.16
N CYS A 60 -6.06 7.86 11.55
CA CYS A 60 -5.80 9.29 11.42
C CYS A 60 -5.70 9.96 12.80
N TYR A 61 -6.59 9.61 13.72
CA TYR A 61 -6.59 10.15 15.09
C TYR A 61 -5.31 9.80 15.83
N ASN A 62 -4.90 8.53 15.78
CA ASN A 62 -3.65 8.08 16.44
C ASN A 62 -2.40 8.80 15.91
N ASP A 63 -2.39 9.14 14.62
CA ASP A 63 -1.23 9.76 13.97
C ASP A 63 -1.22 11.30 14.09
N LEU A 64 -2.39 11.93 13.95
CA LEU A 64 -2.54 13.37 13.66
C LEU A 64 -3.38 14.14 14.68
N ASN A 65 -3.95 13.51 15.72
CA ASN A 65 -4.67 14.24 16.76
C ASN A 65 -3.79 15.33 17.39
N GLY A 66 -4.34 16.53 17.54
CA GLY A 66 -3.61 17.72 18.00
C GLY A 66 -2.65 18.36 16.98
N LYS A 67 -2.48 17.79 15.78
CA LYS A 67 -1.62 18.33 14.71
C LYS A 67 -2.40 18.95 13.55
N ILE A 68 -3.66 18.56 13.39
CA ILE A 68 -4.55 19.04 12.33
C ILE A 68 -5.88 19.52 12.93
N PRO A 69 -6.56 20.47 12.28
CA PRO A 69 -7.76 21.09 12.86
C PRO A 69 -9.00 20.19 12.82
N CYS A 70 -9.04 19.17 11.96
CA CYS A 70 -10.22 18.36 11.76
C CYS A 70 -9.87 16.96 11.24
N ILE A 71 -10.63 15.96 11.70
CA ILE A 71 -10.69 14.60 11.14
C ILE A 71 -12.16 14.32 10.84
N LEU A 72 -12.44 13.97 9.58
CA LEU A 72 -13.78 13.51 9.20
C LEU A 72 -13.82 11.98 9.26
N ASP A 73 -14.73 11.44 10.08
CA ASP A 73 -14.97 10.01 10.13
C ASP A 73 -16.00 9.59 9.07
N GLY A 74 -15.51 8.93 8.02
CA GLY A 74 -16.32 8.31 6.97
C GLY A 74 -16.32 6.78 7.03
N GLY A 75 -15.90 6.20 8.16
CA GLY A 75 -15.68 4.77 8.31
C GLY A 75 -14.40 4.27 7.63
N SER A 76 -14.33 2.95 7.44
CA SER A 76 -13.16 2.30 6.84
C SER A 76 -13.12 2.46 5.31
N SER A 77 -11.91 2.61 4.76
CA SER A 77 -11.67 2.59 3.32
C SER A 77 -12.11 1.26 2.72
N SER A 78 -12.96 1.32 1.69
CA SER A 78 -13.53 0.13 1.04
C SER A 78 -12.52 -0.70 0.24
N ILE A 79 -11.34 -0.16 -0.08
CA ILE A 79 -10.31 -0.85 -0.86
C ILE A 79 -9.07 -1.14 0.00
N GLY A 80 -8.75 -0.26 0.94
CA GLY A 80 -7.56 -0.37 1.80
C GLY A 80 -6.22 -0.09 1.10
N LEU A 81 -6.18 0.07 -0.22
CA LEU A 81 -4.98 0.42 -0.98
C LEU A 81 -5.09 1.81 -1.61
N GLU A 82 -3.94 2.44 -1.85
CA GLU A 82 -3.86 3.69 -2.59
C GLU A 82 -4.13 3.50 -4.08
N SER A 83 -4.39 4.62 -4.76
CA SER A 83 -4.68 4.65 -6.19
C SER A 83 -3.53 4.13 -7.06
N THR A 84 -3.90 3.49 -8.17
CA THR A 84 -3.00 3.21 -9.28
C THR A 84 -2.50 4.52 -9.89
N ILE A 85 -1.20 4.60 -10.23
CA ILE A 85 -0.58 5.78 -10.82
C ILE A 85 -0.01 5.41 -12.19
N ILE A 86 -0.48 6.11 -13.22
CA ILE A 86 0.00 6.02 -14.60
C ILE A 86 0.60 7.38 -14.96
N ASP A 87 1.79 7.37 -15.54
CA ASP A 87 2.42 8.51 -16.17
C ASP A 87 1.90 8.68 -17.60
N MET A 88 1.10 9.74 -17.80
CA MET A 88 0.55 10.11 -19.10
C MET A 88 1.35 11.24 -19.77
N SER A 89 2.43 11.74 -19.15
CA SER A 89 3.29 12.77 -19.76
C SER A 89 4.30 12.18 -20.75
N VAL A 90 4.29 10.87 -20.95
CA VAL A 90 5.19 10.12 -21.82
C VAL A 90 4.39 9.20 -22.75
N ASN A 91 4.99 8.84 -23.89
CA ASN A 91 4.41 7.89 -24.84
C ASN A 91 5.43 6.78 -25.14
N PRO A 92 5.14 5.51 -24.82
CA PRO A 92 3.87 5.01 -24.27
C PRO A 92 3.66 5.38 -22.79
N PRO A 93 2.41 5.43 -22.28
CA PRO A 93 2.14 5.65 -20.86
C PRO A 93 2.82 4.58 -19.98
N ILE A 94 3.26 4.96 -18.79
CA ILE A 94 4.02 4.08 -17.88
C ILE A 94 3.25 3.88 -16.57
N LEU A 95 3.10 2.64 -16.11
CA LEU A 95 2.60 2.36 -14.77
C LEU A 95 3.69 2.67 -13.73
N LEU A 96 3.46 3.65 -12.85
CA LEU A 96 4.38 4.03 -11.78
C LEU A 96 4.02 3.43 -10.41
N ARG A 97 2.76 3.06 -10.20
CA ARG A 97 2.34 2.41 -8.96
C ARG A 97 1.11 1.54 -9.19
N PRO A 98 1.16 0.23 -8.90
CA PRO A 98 -0.04 -0.60 -8.88
C PRO A 98 -0.93 -0.22 -7.69
N GLY A 99 -2.24 -0.33 -7.86
CA GLY A 99 -3.22 0.05 -6.85
C GLY A 99 -4.57 -0.59 -7.08
N ALA A 100 -5.63 0.15 -6.74
CA ALA A 100 -7.02 -0.31 -6.79
C ALA A 100 -7.53 -0.73 -8.18
N VAL A 101 -7.03 -0.09 -9.25
CA VAL A 101 -7.38 -0.42 -10.64
C VAL A 101 -6.29 -1.35 -11.17
N SER A 102 -6.70 -2.51 -11.66
CA SER A 102 -5.80 -3.58 -12.08
C SER A 102 -5.06 -3.22 -13.37
N ILE A 103 -3.92 -3.86 -13.60
CA ILE A 103 -3.13 -3.65 -14.82
C ILE A 103 -3.92 -4.12 -16.03
N GLU A 104 -4.63 -5.23 -15.90
CA GLU A 104 -5.49 -5.82 -16.92
C GLU A 104 -6.65 -4.86 -17.28
N GLU A 105 -7.31 -4.26 -16.29
CA GLU A 105 -8.35 -3.24 -16.51
C GLU A 105 -7.80 -2.03 -17.28
N ILE A 106 -6.57 -1.60 -16.96
CA ILE A 106 -5.93 -0.47 -17.65
C ILE A 106 -5.54 -0.86 -19.08
N CYS A 107 -4.93 -2.03 -19.30
CA CYS A 107 -4.50 -2.49 -20.61
C CYS A 107 -5.68 -2.69 -21.59
N ASN A 108 -6.87 -2.99 -21.09
CA ASN A 108 -8.09 -3.02 -21.91
C ASN A 108 -8.44 -1.66 -22.53
N VAL A 109 -8.02 -0.55 -21.90
CA VAL A 109 -8.26 0.83 -22.36
C VAL A 109 -7.01 1.45 -22.99
N ILE A 110 -5.82 1.10 -22.49
CA ILE A 110 -4.51 1.60 -22.91
C ILE A 110 -3.61 0.39 -23.25
N PRO A 111 -3.77 -0.23 -24.44
CA PRO A 111 -3.08 -1.47 -24.78
C PRO A 111 -1.55 -1.36 -24.84
N ASN A 112 -1.02 -0.15 -25.05
CA ASN A 112 0.41 0.13 -25.12
C ASN A 112 1.03 0.54 -23.76
N LEU A 113 0.33 0.35 -22.64
CA LEU A 113 0.85 0.65 -21.31
C LEU A 113 2.15 -0.11 -21.05
N ILE A 114 3.22 0.62 -20.68
CA ILE A 114 4.45 0.01 -20.20
C ILE A 114 4.29 -0.31 -18.71
N TYR A 115 4.40 -1.60 -18.40
CA TYR A 115 4.61 -2.11 -17.05
C TYR A 115 5.93 -2.88 -17.01
N LYS A 116 6.95 -2.32 -16.36
CA LYS A 116 8.20 -3.05 -16.08
C LYS A 116 8.46 -3.02 -14.58
N LYS A 117 8.49 -4.19 -13.93
CA LYS A 117 8.84 -4.32 -12.51
C LYS A 117 10.21 -3.67 -12.23
N GLU A 118 11.12 -3.73 -13.19
CA GLU A 118 12.47 -3.13 -13.18
C GLU A 118 12.49 -1.59 -13.25
N LEU A 119 11.49 -0.95 -13.87
CA LEU A 119 11.39 0.52 -13.88
C LEU A 119 10.83 1.06 -12.55
N LEU A 120 10.13 0.24 -11.78
CA LEU A 120 9.68 0.58 -10.43
C LEU A 120 10.82 0.50 -9.40
N SER A 121 11.92 -0.18 -9.74
CA SER A 121 13.16 -0.25 -8.96
C SER A 121 14.20 0.80 -9.35
N ILE A 122 13.83 1.87 -10.09
CA ILE A 122 14.76 2.97 -10.36
C ILE A 122 15.03 3.73 -9.06
N GLU A 123 16.06 3.26 -8.35
CA GLU A 123 16.78 3.98 -7.30
C GLU A 123 17.68 5.09 -7.88
N ASN A 124 17.82 5.16 -9.22
CA ASN A 124 18.75 6.03 -9.93
C ASN A 124 18.13 7.34 -10.47
N SER A 125 16.97 7.78 -9.98
CA SER A 125 16.51 9.15 -10.19
C SER A 125 16.38 9.85 -8.85
N ASP A 126 17.17 10.91 -8.64
CA ASP A 126 17.22 11.66 -7.38
C ASP A 126 15.85 12.25 -6.95
N ILE A 127 14.88 12.33 -7.86
CA ILE A 127 13.56 12.90 -7.61
C ILE A 127 12.48 11.84 -7.91
N PRO A 128 11.70 11.39 -6.91
CA PRO A 128 10.64 10.41 -7.12
C PRO A 128 9.49 11.05 -7.90
N LYS A 129 9.15 10.48 -9.07
CA LYS A 129 8.02 10.94 -9.89
C LYS A 129 6.65 10.71 -9.26
N ALA A 130 6.54 9.83 -8.26
CA ALA A 130 5.29 9.52 -7.58
C ALA A 130 5.49 9.25 -6.07
N PRO A 131 4.47 9.52 -5.23
CA PRO A 131 4.53 9.21 -3.80
C PRO A 131 4.76 7.72 -3.52
N GLY A 132 5.63 7.42 -2.55
CA GLY A 132 5.89 6.06 -2.08
C GLY A 132 7.04 5.34 -2.77
N MET A 133 7.99 6.05 -3.41
CA MET A 133 9.10 5.44 -4.18
C MET A 133 10.49 5.51 -3.53
N LYS A 134 10.76 6.43 -2.58
CA LYS A 134 12.15 6.72 -2.12
C LYS A 134 12.46 6.39 -0.65
N TYR A 135 11.48 6.42 0.27
CA TYR A 135 11.73 6.26 1.72
C TYR A 135 11.18 4.95 2.29
N ARG A 136 11.55 4.60 3.53
CA ARG A 136 10.83 3.57 4.32
C ARG A 136 9.35 3.96 4.30
N HIS A 137 8.54 3.17 3.63
CA HIS A 137 7.14 3.47 3.36
C HIS A 137 6.30 2.27 3.74
N TYR A 138 5.24 2.53 4.51
CA TYR A 138 4.30 1.53 5.01
C TYR A 138 4.87 0.56 6.05
N ALA A 139 6.06 0.83 6.56
CA ALA A 139 6.72 -0.09 7.46
C ALA A 139 6.22 0.13 8.90
N PRO A 140 5.79 -0.93 9.60
CA PRO A 140 5.66 -0.90 11.06
C PRO A 140 7.04 -0.66 11.70
N ASP A 141 7.05 -0.39 13.01
CA ASP A 141 8.28 -0.24 13.78
C ASP A 141 9.00 -1.60 13.91
N ILE A 142 8.23 -2.68 14.02
CA ILE A 142 8.70 -4.07 14.09
C ILE A 142 9.23 -4.53 12.72
N PRO A 143 10.38 -5.22 12.63
CA PRO A 143 10.88 -5.78 11.39
C PRO A 143 9.89 -6.74 10.70
N VAL A 144 9.81 -6.68 9.37
CA VAL A 144 8.91 -7.51 8.56
C VAL A 144 9.74 -8.36 7.57
N THR A 145 9.39 -9.63 7.44
CA THR A 145 9.82 -10.51 6.34
C THR A 145 8.61 -10.87 5.48
N LEU A 146 8.72 -10.65 4.16
CA LEU A 146 7.74 -11.13 3.19
C LEU A 146 8.17 -12.50 2.67
N VAL A 147 7.27 -13.48 2.67
CA VAL A 147 7.55 -14.84 2.18
C VAL A 147 6.72 -15.10 0.92
N GLU A 148 7.41 -15.17 -0.21
CA GLU A 148 6.83 -15.38 -1.54
C GLU A 148 7.02 -16.81 -2.01
N GLY A 149 6.04 -17.36 -2.71
CA GLY A 149 6.13 -18.73 -3.22
C GLY A 149 4.76 -19.39 -3.35
N GLU A 150 4.77 -20.70 -3.52
CA GLU A 150 3.54 -21.50 -3.50
C GLU A 150 2.92 -21.47 -2.09
N TYR A 151 1.60 -21.34 -1.99
CA TYR A 151 0.92 -21.06 -0.72
C TYR A 151 1.13 -22.14 0.35
N ILE A 152 1.08 -23.42 -0.02
CA ILE A 152 1.30 -24.52 0.93
C ILE A 152 2.77 -24.50 1.39
N LYS A 153 3.71 -24.35 0.46
CA LYS A 153 5.14 -24.31 0.78
C LYS A 153 5.52 -23.12 1.67
N THR A 154 5.04 -21.93 1.35
CA THR A 154 5.31 -20.71 2.13
C THR A 154 4.74 -20.82 3.54
N SER A 155 3.51 -21.32 3.69
CA SER A 155 2.92 -21.56 5.02
C SER A 155 3.75 -22.55 5.84
N LYS A 156 4.16 -23.67 5.22
CA LYS A 156 5.03 -24.66 5.87
C LYS A 156 6.36 -24.05 6.28
N TRP A 157 7.00 -23.32 5.37
CA TRP A 157 8.30 -22.68 5.63
C TRP A 157 8.22 -21.70 6.80
N ILE A 158 7.19 -20.83 6.85
CA ILE A 158 7.00 -19.90 7.97
C ILE A 158 6.85 -20.69 9.28
N SER A 159 6.03 -21.75 9.30
CA SER A 159 5.78 -22.54 10.51
C SER A 159 7.07 -23.20 11.05
N GLU A 160 7.96 -23.64 10.15
CA GLU A 160 9.22 -24.31 10.50
C GLU A 160 10.38 -23.35 10.82
N ASN A 161 10.31 -22.08 10.41
CA ASN A 161 11.43 -21.11 10.49
C ASN A 161 11.13 -19.89 11.37
N THR A 162 10.07 -19.95 12.18
CA THR A 162 9.69 -18.86 13.10
C THR A 162 9.45 -19.41 14.50
N ASN A 163 9.48 -18.54 15.51
CA ASN A 163 9.28 -18.92 16.90
C ASN A 163 7.88 -18.50 17.42
N GLU A 164 7.50 -19.02 18.59
CA GLU A 164 6.17 -18.79 19.20
C GLU A 164 5.82 -17.31 19.47
N ASN A 165 6.82 -16.43 19.56
CA ASN A 165 6.66 -15.00 19.84
C ASN A 165 6.71 -14.14 18.58
N ASP A 166 7.04 -14.71 17.42
CA ASP A 166 6.94 -14.00 16.14
C ASP A 166 5.47 -13.83 15.76
N VAL A 167 5.16 -12.71 15.09
CA VAL A 167 3.84 -12.51 14.51
C VAL A 167 3.77 -13.15 13.14
N VAL A 168 2.73 -13.95 12.90
CA VAL A 168 2.44 -14.50 11.58
C VAL A 168 1.19 -13.85 11.01
N ILE A 169 1.33 -13.27 9.82
CA ILE A 169 0.21 -12.78 9.00
C ILE A 169 0.09 -13.71 7.79
N CYS A 170 -0.95 -14.53 7.73
CA CYS A 170 -1.14 -15.54 6.70
C CYS A 170 -2.55 -15.53 6.09
N PHE A 171 -2.76 -16.29 5.02
CA PHE A 171 -4.12 -16.47 4.49
C PHE A 171 -4.95 -17.35 5.41
N GLN A 172 -6.26 -17.09 5.43
CA GLN A 172 -7.23 -17.77 6.31
C GLN A 172 -7.14 -19.30 6.24
N GLU A 173 -6.89 -19.84 5.05
CA GLU A 173 -6.77 -21.28 4.81
C GLU A 173 -5.60 -21.94 5.55
N PHE A 174 -4.62 -21.16 6.02
CA PHE A 174 -3.40 -21.68 6.66
C PHE A 174 -3.30 -21.36 8.14
N LEU A 175 -4.31 -20.74 8.75
CA LEU A 175 -4.28 -20.37 10.18
C LEU A 175 -3.92 -21.56 11.09
N ASN A 176 -4.49 -22.73 10.81
CA ASN A 176 -4.27 -23.95 11.61
C ASN A 176 -2.83 -24.50 11.55
N ASN A 177 -1.98 -23.98 10.66
CA ASN A 177 -0.57 -24.38 10.57
C ASN A 177 0.32 -23.67 11.60
N PHE A 178 -0.23 -22.71 12.35
CA PHE A 178 0.49 -21.82 13.27
C PHE A 178 -0.03 -21.93 14.71
N ASN A 179 -0.51 -23.11 15.12
CA ASN A 179 -1.07 -23.32 16.47
C ASN A 179 -0.08 -23.09 17.62
N ASN A 180 1.23 -23.10 17.32
CA ASN A 180 2.30 -22.86 18.28
C ASN A 180 2.67 -21.36 18.41
N HIS A 181 2.03 -20.48 17.63
CA HIS A 181 2.31 -19.05 17.63
C HIS A 181 1.28 -18.29 18.47
N LYS A 182 1.76 -17.35 19.29
CA LYS A 182 0.88 -16.52 20.15
C LYS A 182 0.09 -15.49 19.36
N HIS A 183 0.65 -15.02 18.24
CA HIS A 183 0.07 -13.94 17.43
C HIS A 183 -0.02 -14.36 15.97
N VAL A 184 -1.22 -14.81 15.58
CA VAL A 184 -1.53 -15.19 14.19
C VAL A 184 -2.72 -14.39 13.70
N TYR A 185 -2.54 -13.69 12.58
CA TYR A 185 -3.57 -12.86 11.99
C TYR A 185 -3.87 -13.27 10.55
N SER A 186 -5.14 -13.17 10.18
CA SER A 186 -5.58 -13.51 8.83
C SER A 186 -5.59 -12.29 7.91
N LEU A 187 -4.98 -12.43 6.73
CA LEU A 187 -5.21 -11.54 5.58
C LEU A 187 -6.60 -11.71 4.97
N GLY A 188 -7.39 -12.69 5.40
CA GLY A 188 -8.53 -13.21 4.65
C GLY A 188 -8.11 -14.35 3.71
N SER A 189 -9.04 -14.78 2.86
CA SER A 189 -8.81 -15.89 1.93
C SER A 189 -7.88 -15.51 0.79
N PHE A 190 -6.94 -16.39 0.41
CA PHE A 190 -6.11 -16.19 -0.79
C PHE A 190 -6.94 -16.18 -2.10
N ARG A 191 -8.20 -16.61 -2.04
CA ARG A 191 -9.15 -16.62 -3.16
C ARG A 191 -9.85 -15.26 -3.34
N ILE A 192 -9.84 -14.40 -2.31
CA ILE A 192 -10.53 -13.10 -2.31
C ILE A 192 -9.56 -12.03 -1.77
N LEU A 193 -8.64 -11.59 -2.63
CA LEU A 193 -7.58 -10.65 -2.23
C LEU A 193 -8.08 -9.25 -1.87
N ASN A 194 -9.34 -8.91 -2.16
CA ASN A 194 -9.94 -7.65 -1.71
C ASN A 194 -9.93 -7.51 -0.18
N ILE A 195 -10.13 -8.62 0.55
CA ILE A 195 -10.06 -8.64 2.01
C ILE A 195 -8.62 -8.40 2.48
N ALA A 196 -7.65 -9.05 1.82
CA ALA A 196 -6.23 -8.83 2.10
C ALA A 196 -5.83 -7.37 1.90
N ALA A 197 -6.25 -6.76 0.78
CA ALA A 197 -6.03 -5.35 0.48
C ALA A 197 -6.64 -4.41 1.54
N GLN A 198 -7.82 -4.74 2.07
CA GLN A 198 -8.45 -3.98 3.16
C GLN A 198 -7.71 -4.12 4.49
N ASN A 199 -7.18 -5.31 4.77
CA ASN A 199 -6.63 -5.67 6.06
C ASN A 199 -5.16 -5.29 6.26
N ILE A 200 -4.33 -5.32 5.20
CA ILE A 200 -2.86 -5.22 5.35
C ILE A 200 -2.40 -4.06 6.22
N PHE A 201 -2.82 -2.81 5.97
CA PHE A 201 -2.37 -1.67 6.79
C PHE A 201 -2.93 -1.68 8.20
N ASN A 202 -4.16 -2.20 8.38
CA ASN A 202 -4.73 -2.37 9.71
C ASN A 202 -3.89 -3.38 10.51
N LEU A 203 -3.60 -4.54 9.94
CA LEU A 203 -2.80 -5.57 10.60
C LEU A 203 -1.39 -5.09 10.94
N LEU A 204 -0.71 -4.39 10.04
CA LEU A 204 0.61 -3.80 10.32
C LEU A 204 0.53 -2.82 11.51
N ARG A 205 -0.52 -2.00 11.59
CA ARG A 205 -0.74 -1.08 12.72
C ARG A 205 -1.13 -1.78 14.01
N GLU A 206 -1.88 -2.87 13.96
CA GLU A 206 -2.19 -3.68 15.14
C GLU A 206 -0.92 -4.36 15.69
N CYS A 207 -0.02 -4.80 14.81
CA CYS A 207 1.26 -5.38 15.23
C CYS A 207 2.11 -4.38 16.01
N ASP A 208 2.15 -3.10 15.61
CA ASP A 208 2.88 -2.04 16.32
C ASP A 208 2.37 -1.78 17.75
N LYS A 209 1.18 -2.28 18.13
CA LYS A 209 0.66 -2.17 19.50
C LYS A 209 1.12 -3.32 20.40
N LEU A 210 1.68 -4.37 19.82
CA LEU A 210 2.15 -5.54 20.58
C LEU A 210 3.47 -5.22 21.27
N VAL A 211 3.67 -5.80 22.45
CA VAL A 211 4.88 -5.64 23.26
C VAL A 211 5.68 -6.94 23.20
N ASN A 212 7.01 -6.85 23.21
CA ASN A 212 7.93 -7.99 23.15
C ASN A 212 7.83 -8.83 21.86
N ILE A 213 7.49 -8.19 20.74
CA ILE A 213 7.55 -8.81 19.40
C ILE A 213 8.84 -8.41 18.71
N ASN A 214 9.57 -9.40 18.21
CA ASN A 214 10.84 -9.18 17.53
C ASN A 214 10.69 -9.12 16.00
N HIS A 215 9.70 -9.82 15.44
CA HIS A 215 9.59 -9.96 13.98
C HIS A 215 8.15 -10.27 13.52
N ILE A 216 7.80 -9.81 12.32
CA ILE A 216 6.54 -10.13 11.63
C ILE A 216 6.86 -10.90 10.34
N TYR A 217 6.24 -12.05 10.14
CA TYR A 217 6.31 -12.82 8.90
C TYR A 217 4.98 -12.74 8.16
N ILE A 218 5.02 -12.34 6.89
CA ILE A 218 3.83 -12.15 6.07
C ILE A 218 3.88 -13.09 4.88
N GLN A 219 2.85 -13.93 4.73
CA GLN A 219 2.66 -14.74 3.53
C GLN A 219 2.20 -13.85 2.36
N ALA A 220 2.93 -13.87 1.24
CA ALA A 220 2.60 -13.06 0.08
C ALA A 220 1.48 -13.71 -0.79
N PRO A 221 0.59 -12.91 -1.42
CA PRO A 221 -0.27 -13.42 -2.49
C PRO A 221 0.56 -13.77 -3.73
N LYS A 222 -0.08 -14.42 -4.71
CA LYS A 222 0.49 -14.51 -6.06
C LYS A 222 0.64 -13.12 -6.68
N ASN A 223 1.69 -12.95 -7.48
CA ASN A 223 1.97 -11.72 -8.20
C ASN A 223 1.12 -11.59 -9.48
N GLU A 224 -0.21 -11.59 -9.33
CA GLU A 224 -1.19 -11.34 -10.41
C GLU A 224 -2.33 -10.43 -9.92
N GLY A 225 -2.96 -9.66 -10.82
CA GLY A 225 -4.10 -8.78 -10.50
C GLY A 225 -3.87 -7.91 -9.25
N LEU A 226 -4.79 -7.98 -8.28
CA LEU A 226 -4.69 -7.23 -7.01
C LEU A 226 -3.49 -7.65 -6.15
N GLY A 227 -2.99 -8.88 -6.32
CA GLY A 227 -1.80 -9.37 -5.65
C GLY A 227 -0.55 -8.55 -5.99
N ASN A 228 -0.44 -8.02 -7.22
CA ASN A 228 0.65 -7.09 -7.59
C ASN A 228 0.66 -5.86 -6.69
N SER A 229 -0.53 -5.29 -6.44
CA SER A 229 -0.69 -4.10 -5.61
C SER A 229 -0.37 -4.37 -4.15
N ILE A 230 -0.79 -5.52 -3.63
CA ILE A 230 -0.50 -5.94 -2.25
C ILE A 230 1.01 -6.19 -2.07
N ILE A 231 1.64 -6.97 -2.94
CA ILE A 231 3.08 -7.24 -2.91
C ILE A 231 3.86 -5.94 -2.96
N ASN A 232 3.49 -4.98 -3.83
CA ASN A 232 4.17 -3.69 -3.88
C ASN A 232 4.16 -2.91 -2.55
N ARG A 233 3.13 -3.09 -1.71
CA ARG A 233 3.07 -2.48 -0.37
C ARG A 233 3.90 -3.28 0.63
N LEU A 234 3.80 -4.60 0.59
CA LEU A 234 4.52 -5.49 1.49
C LEU A 234 6.03 -5.47 1.25
N GLU A 235 6.49 -5.43 0.00
CA GLU A 235 7.91 -5.26 -0.36
C GLU A 235 8.48 -3.95 0.23
N LYS A 236 7.68 -2.88 0.30
CA LYS A 236 8.10 -1.60 0.91
C LYS A 236 8.05 -1.66 2.44
N ALA A 237 7.01 -2.28 3.00
CA ALA A 237 6.87 -2.46 4.44
C ALA A 237 7.99 -3.36 5.01
N SER A 238 8.45 -4.36 4.26
CA SER A 238 9.57 -5.24 4.62
C SER A 238 10.94 -4.66 4.31
N SER A 239 11.04 -3.44 3.79
CA SER A 239 12.30 -2.90 3.27
C SER A 239 12.99 -3.88 2.29
N ARG A 240 12.20 -4.60 1.49
CA ARG A 240 12.61 -5.67 0.57
C ARG A 240 13.31 -6.87 1.22
N ASN A 241 13.09 -7.10 2.51
CA ASN A 241 13.42 -8.37 3.14
C ASN A 241 12.40 -9.43 2.69
N ILE A 242 12.78 -10.18 1.64
CA ILE A 242 11.93 -11.13 0.94
C ILE A 242 12.61 -12.50 0.90
N ILE A 243 11.84 -13.54 1.17
CA ILE A 243 12.26 -14.94 1.06
C ILE A 243 11.41 -15.61 -0.02
N HIS A 244 12.05 -16.30 -0.97
CA HIS A 244 11.39 -17.01 -2.05
C HIS A 244 11.42 -18.53 -1.83
N ILE A 245 10.26 -19.18 -1.90
CA ILE A 245 10.01 -20.59 -1.57
C ILE A 245 9.37 -21.36 -2.75
#